data_AF-A0A4Y1RDH7-F1
#
_entry.id   AF-A0A4Y1RDH7-F1
#
_cell.length_a   1.000
_cell.length_b   1.000
_cell.length_c   1.000
_cell.angle_alpha   90.00
_cell.angle_beta   90.00
_cell.angle_gamma   90.00
#
_symmetry.space_group_name_H-M   'P 1'
#
loop_
_entity.id
_entity.type
_entity.pdbx_description
1 polymer ?
#
loop_
_entity_poly.entity_id
_entity_poly.type
_entity_poly.pdbx_seq_one_letter_code
_entity_poly.pdbx_strand_id
1 'polypeptide(L)'
;MVMAKVMANFPKQQSFVSHTILKTIGSKKSPISLSLSLSLSLSLIMGLLKVWVTILMTPCANFLGRKWNLLDLVTAGMFLSVHCLALFAPFYFTWTAFLVFFWLGVVTGFGITLSYHRNLAHRSFRVPKLLEYLFAYCGVLALEGSPIEWVSTHRYHHQFTDTEKDAHSPLKGFWYSHMGWILDSSSRFGRYGGLKNVEDMKKQPFYVFLHHTFMLHSFVLAGILYAVGGLPFLVWGVGVRMVVVFHSTLFVNSAGHTWGYQAWNTGDLWLGLLALGEGWHNNHHAFEYSARQGLEWWQIDLTWYIIKFLEALGLATDVKVPSEAHRKRMALKTEKWNLLDLVTAGMFLSVHCLALFAPFYFTWTAFLVFFWLGVVTGFGITLSYHRNLAHRSFRVPKLLEYLFAYCGVLALEGSPIEWVSTHRYHHQFTDTEKDAHSPLKYGGLKNVEDMKKQPFYVFLHHTFMLHSFVLAGILYAVGGLPFLVWGVGVRMVVVFHITLFVNSAGHTWGYQTWNTGDLSRNLWWLGLLALGEGWHNNHHASNTQLDKAWNGGKLT
;
A
#
# COMPACT_ATOMS: atom_id res chain seq x y z
N MET A 1 -14.04 30.34 -12.66
CA MET A 1 -13.63 30.29 -14.08
C MET A 1 -12.12 30.01 -14.26
N VAL A 2 -11.23 30.57 -13.41
CA VAL A 2 -9.78 30.26 -13.43
C VAL A 2 -9.46 28.82 -12.98
N MET A 3 -10.18 28.29 -11.97
CA MET A 3 -10.03 26.90 -11.50
C MET A 3 -10.39 25.85 -12.57
N ALA A 4 -11.33 26.16 -13.47
CA ALA A 4 -11.75 25.25 -14.54
C ALA A 4 -10.72 25.14 -15.67
N LYS A 5 -9.88 26.17 -15.87
CA LYS A 5 -8.75 26.14 -16.82
C LYS A 5 -7.53 25.38 -16.29
N VAL A 6 -7.38 25.27 -14.96
CA VAL A 6 -6.33 24.45 -14.33
C VAL A 6 -6.65 22.95 -14.43
N MET A 7 -7.92 22.56 -14.35
CA MET A 7 -8.32 21.15 -14.48
C MET A 7 -8.21 20.59 -15.91
N ALA A 8 -8.21 21.44 -16.95
CA ALA A 8 -8.12 21.01 -18.34
C ALA A 8 -6.70 20.58 -18.78
N ASN A 9 -5.67 20.83 -17.96
CA ASN A 9 -4.26 20.56 -18.28
C ASN A 9 -3.66 19.36 -17.53
N PHE A 10 -4.47 18.54 -16.85
CA PHE A 10 -3.98 17.25 -16.36
C PHE A 10 -3.83 16.29 -17.54
N PRO A 11 -2.64 15.73 -17.80
CA PRO A 11 -2.49 14.72 -18.84
C PRO A 11 -3.34 13.51 -18.45
N LYS A 12 -4.20 13.08 -19.38
CA LYS A 12 -4.90 11.79 -19.28
C LYS A 12 -3.82 10.71 -19.14
N GLN A 13 -3.83 9.97 -18.03
CA GLN A 13 -3.10 8.72 -17.92
C GLN A 13 -3.66 7.75 -18.95
N GLN A 14 -3.13 7.79 -20.18
CA GLN A 14 -3.35 6.77 -21.18
C GLN A 14 -2.42 5.60 -20.87
N SER A 15 -3.03 4.42 -20.80
CA SER A 15 -2.39 3.11 -20.74
C SER A 15 -1.24 3.01 -21.75
N PHE A 16 -0.01 2.90 -21.27
CA PHE A 16 1.13 2.52 -22.10
C PHE A 16 1.43 1.05 -21.87
N VAL A 17 0.74 0.19 -22.64
CA VAL A 17 1.16 -1.20 -22.87
C VAL A 17 0.98 -1.45 -24.36
N SER A 18 2.07 -1.52 -25.13
CA SER A 18 2.40 -2.71 -25.93
C SER A 18 3.65 -2.52 -26.78
N HIS A 19 4.49 -3.56 -26.76
CA HIS A 19 5.42 -4.03 -27.79
C HIS A 19 6.61 -3.13 -28.17
N THR A 20 7.84 -3.60 -27.88
CA THR A 20 8.79 -4.16 -28.87
C THR A 20 10.08 -4.57 -28.15
N ILE A 21 10.63 -5.73 -28.53
CA ILE A 21 12.06 -6.11 -28.66
C ILE A 21 12.31 -7.54 -28.12
N LEU A 22 12.14 -8.49 -29.04
CA LEU A 22 12.83 -9.77 -29.05
C LEU A 22 14.26 -9.56 -29.59
N LYS A 23 15.22 -10.33 -29.06
CA LYS A 23 16.65 -10.37 -29.39
C LYS A 23 17.39 -9.11 -28.91
N THR A 24 18.22 -9.19 -27.88
CA THR A 24 19.60 -9.72 -28.00
C THR A 24 20.20 -9.72 -26.59
N ILE A 25 20.94 -10.76 -26.21
CA ILE A 25 22.23 -10.72 -25.49
C ILE A 25 22.47 -12.12 -24.92
N GLY A 26 23.42 -12.80 -25.55
CA GLY A 26 23.96 -14.07 -25.12
C GLY A 26 24.81 -13.94 -23.86
N SER A 27 25.02 -15.11 -23.27
CA SER A 27 25.91 -15.46 -22.16
C SER A 27 27.05 -14.50 -21.85
N LYS A 28 27.15 -14.10 -20.57
CA LYS A 28 28.39 -14.17 -19.78
C LYS A 28 28.03 -14.04 -18.29
N LYS A 29 28.33 -15.08 -17.52
CA LYS A 29 28.31 -15.06 -16.05
C LYS A 29 29.37 -14.06 -15.57
N SER A 30 28.95 -12.93 -15.00
CA SER A 30 29.82 -12.04 -14.21
C SER A 30 29.53 -12.28 -12.72
N PRO A 31 30.49 -12.04 -11.80
CA PRO A 31 30.26 -12.24 -10.38
C PRO A 31 29.17 -11.28 -9.89
N ILE A 32 28.27 -11.84 -9.09
CA ILE A 32 27.04 -11.27 -8.57
C ILE A 32 27.38 -10.02 -7.75
N SER A 33 26.95 -8.85 -8.23
CA SER A 33 27.03 -7.59 -7.48
C SER A 33 25.87 -7.48 -6.49
N LEU A 34 26.14 -6.99 -5.28
CA LEU A 34 25.16 -6.62 -4.24
C LEU A 34 24.11 -5.60 -4.73
N SER A 35 24.26 -5.03 -5.92
CA SER A 35 23.36 -4.04 -6.53
C SER A 35 21.93 -4.52 -6.78
N LEU A 36 21.59 -5.79 -6.53
CA LEU A 36 20.21 -6.30 -6.57
C LEU A 36 19.40 -5.94 -5.33
N SER A 37 20.04 -5.86 -4.15
CA SER A 37 19.31 -5.75 -2.88
C SER A 37 18.68 -4.37 -2.67
N LEU A 38 19.31 -3.31 -3.18
CA LEU A 38 18.86 -1.94 -2.92
C LEU A 38 17.64 -1.51 -3.74
N SER A 39 17.50 -2.03 -4.95
CA SER A 39 16.36 -1.73 -5.84
C SER A 39 15.07 -2.39 -5.36
N LEU A 40 15.15 -3.55 -4.70
CA LEU A 40 13.98 -4.23 -4.14
C LEU A 40 13.53 -3.63 -2.81
N SER A 41 14.46 -3.19 -1.94
CA SER A 41 14.09 -2.34 -0.81
C SER A 41 13.46 -1.03 -1.26
N LEU A 42 13.93 -0.44 -2.37
CA LEU A 42 13.28 0.71 -2.98
C LEU A 42 11.88 0.36 -3.49
N SER A 43 11.66 -0.81 -4.09
CA SER A 43 10.31 -1.23 -4.53
C SER A 43 9.34 -1.45 -3.36
N LEU A 44 9.81 -2.02 -2.25
CA LEU A 44 9.01 -2.23 -1.04
C LEU A 44 8.68 -0.90 -0.37
N ILE A 45 9.65 0.01 -0.29
CA ILE A 45 9.47 1.30 0.37
C ILE A 45 8.77 2.30 -0.55
N MET A 46 9.07 2.36 -1.85
CA MET A 46 8.21 3.06 -2.81
C MET A 46 6.82 2.45 -2.83
N GLY A 47 6.66 1.15 -2.55
CA GLY A 47 5.37 0.52 -2.29
C GLY A 47 4.68 1.16 -1.08
N LEU A 48 5.32 1.16 0.09
CA LEU A 48 4.82 1.78 1.33
C LEU A 48 4.62 3.31 1.21
N LEU A 49 5.41 3.98 0.39
CA LEU A 49 5.39 5.42 0.19
C LEU A 49 4.34 5.81 -0.85
N LYS A 50 4.14 5.00 -1.90
CA LYS A 50 2.95 5.05 -2.76
C LYS A 50 1.70 4.85 -1.92
N VAL A 51 1.72 3.98 -0.91
CA VAL A 51 0.61 3.85 0.05
C VAL A 51 0.34 5.20 0.73
N TRP A 52 1.34 5.79 1.38
CA TRP A 52 1.17 7.08 2.07
C TRP A 52 0.80 8.25 1.14
N VAL A 53 1.41 8.34 -0.04
CA VAL A 53 1.11 9.37 -1.05
C VAL A 53 -0.33 9.20 -1.56
N THR A 54 -0.74 7.99 -1.91
CA THR A 54 -2.09 7.74 -2.42
C THR A 54 -3.15 7.96 -1.32
N ILE A 55 -2.85 7.63 -0.06
CA ILE A 55 -3.68 7.98 1.11
C ILE A 55 -3.75 9.50 1.31
N LEU A 56 -2.64 10.23 1.35
CA LEU A 56 -2.67 11.67 1.68
C LEU A 56 -3.13 12.55 0.50
N MET A 57 -2.91 12.11 -0.73
CA MET A 57 -2.98 12.96 -1.93
C MET A 57 -4.14 12.64 -2.86
N THR A 58 -4.92 11.58 -2.60
CA THR A 58 -6.20 11.48 -3.28
C THR A 58 -7.15 12.48 -2.66
N PRO A 59 -7.52 13.58 -3.32
CA PRO A 59 -8.47 14.48 -2.70
C PRO A 59 -9.84 13.79 -2.64
N CYS A 60 -10.60 14.07 -1.58
CA CYS A 60 -12.06 13.95 -1.57
C CYS A 60 -12.72 14.93 -2.58
N ALA A 61 -12.06 15.22 -3.71
CA ALA A 61 -12.49 16.19 -4.71
C ALA A 61 -13.85 15.84 -5.29
N ASN A 62 -14.20 14.55 -5.36
CA ASN A 62 -15.50 14.09 -5.84
C ASN A 62 -16.68 14.50 -4.95
N PHE A 63 -16.45 14.99 -3.73
CA PHE A 63 -17.51 15.41 -2.82
C PHE A 63 -17.84 16.90 -2.86
N LEU A 64 -16.87 17.73 -3.23
CA LEU A 64 -17.02 19.19 -3.23
C LEU A 64 -17.71 19.62 -4.54
N GLY A 65 -18.91 20.20 -4.43
CA GLY A 65 -19.68 20.71 -5.56
C GLY A 65 -20.68 19.75 -6.20
N ARG A 66 -20.80 18.50 -5.71
CA ARG A 66 -21.86 17.56 -6.14
C ARG A 66 -23.18 17.84 -5.41
N LYS A 67 -24.32 17.49 -6.03
CA LYS A 67 -25.63 17.47 -5.37
C LYS A 67 -25.78 16.18 -4.56
N TRP A 68 -26.11 16.31 -3.28
CA TRP A 68 -26.40 15.20 -2.39
C TRP A 68 -27.90 14.94 -2.38
N ASN A 69 -28.31 13.67 -2.43
CA ASN A 69 -29.70 13.30 -2.23
C ASN A 69 -29.94 12.76 -0.80
N LEU A 70 -31.20 12.47 -0.45
CA LEU A 70 -31.55 11.99 0.88
C LEU A 70 -30.83 10.69 1.24
N LEU A 71 -30.67 9.76 0.30
CA LEU A 71 -29.99 8.49 0.55
C LEU A 71 -28.51 8.71 0.87
N ASP A 72 -27.84 9.65 0.19
CA ASP A 72 -26.45 10.03 0.48
C ASP A 72 -26.32 10.60 1.90
N LEU A 73 -27.23 11.50 2.29
CA LEU A 73 -27.23 12.12 3.63
C LEU A 73 -27.50 11.10 4.73
N VAL A 74 -28.47 10.22 4.51
CA VAL A 74 -28.83 9.14 5.44
C VAL A 74 -27.66 8.17 5.60
N THR A 75 -27.01 7.78 4.50
CA THR A 75 -25.83 6.90 4.52
C THR A 75 -24.66 7.55 5.26
N ALA A 76 -24.38 8.84 4.99
CA ALA A 76 -23.34 9.58 5.68
C ALA A 76 -23.61 9.70 7.19
N GLY A 77 -24.87 10.00 7.56
CA GLY A 77 -25.29 10.08 8.96
C GLY A 77 -25.11 8.76 9.70
N MET A 78 -25.46 7.63 9.09
CA MET A 78 -25.24 6.30 9.66
C MET A 78 -23.76 5.99 9.83
N PHE A 79 -22.96 6.19 8.78
CA PHE A 79 -21.50 5.98 8.84
C PHE A 79 -20.90 6.81 9.97
N LEU A 80 -21.19 8.11 10.02
CA LEU A 80 -20.70 9.00 11.08
C LEU A 80 -21.15 8.52 12.47
N SER A 81 -22.41 8.13 12.63
CA SER A 81 -22.95 7.68 13.93
C SER A 81 -22.24 6.43 14.45
N VAL A 82 -21.98 5.46 13.58
CA VAL A 82 -21.27 4.21 13.95
C VAL A 82 -19.81 4.51 14.33
N HIS A 83 -19.13 5.41 13.62
CA HIS A 83 -17.76 5.83 13.95
C HIS A 83 -17.71 6.59 15.27
N CYS A 84 -18.63 7.54 15.49
CA CYS A 84 -18.76 8.25 16.76
C CYS A 84 -19.03 7.28 17.91
N LEU A 85 -19.90 6.29 17.71
CA LEU A 85 -20.17 5.25 18.72
C LEU A 85 -18.90 4.44 19.04
N ALA A 86 -18.09 4.09 18.02
CA ALA A 86 -16.83 3.37 18.22
C ALA A 86 -15.79 4.16 19.01
N LEU A 87 -15.79 5.50 18.95
CA LEU A 87 -14.89 6.34 19.77
C LEU A 87 -15.11 6.17 21.27
N PHE A 88 -16.28 5.68 21.70
CA PHE A 88 -16.56 5.39 23.11
C PHE A 88 -15.98 4.05 23.59
N ALA A 89 -15.33 3.26 22.72
CA ALA A 89 -14.80 1.95 23.06
C ALA A 89 -13.92 1.90 24.33
N PRO A 90 -13.01 2.87 24.61
CA PRO A 90 -12.19 2.84 25.81
C PRO A 90 -13.00 2.95 27.11
N PHE A 91 -14.15 3.61 27.09
CA PHE A 91 -14.99 3.86 28.27
C PHE A 91 -15.95 2.71 28.58
N TYR A 92 -16.21 1.85 27.59
CA TYR A 92 -17.20 0.77 27.68
C TYR A 92 -16.61 -0.61 27.39
N PHE A 93 -15.30 -0.78 27.58
CA PHE A 93 -14.65 -2.08 27.40
C PHE A 93 -15.02 -3.06 28.52
N THR A 94 -15.46 -4.24 28.12
CA THR A 94 -15.50 -5.44 28.96
C THR A 94 -15.10 -6.64 28.12
N TRP A 95 -14.59 -7.70 28.75
CA TRP A 95 -14.25 -8.94 28.04
C TRP A 95 -15.46 -9.57 27.33
N THR A 96 -16.66 -9.48 27.92
CA THR A 96 -17.89 -9.98 27.30
C THR A 96 -18.29 -9.15 26.08
N ALA A 97 -18.19 -7.83 26.16
CA ALA A 97 -18.45 -6.93 25.02
C ALA A 97 -17.44 -7.15 23.88
N PHE A 98 -16.17 -7.38 24.22
CA PHE A 98 -15.14 -7.77 23.26
C PHE A 98 -15.46 -9.10 22.56
N LEU A 99 -15.87 -10.13 23.31
CA LEU A 99 -16.27 -11.42 22.71
C LEU A 99 -17.49 -11.28 21.79
N VAL A 100 -18.47 -10.45 22.18
CA VAL A 100 -19.61 -10.12 21.31
C VAL A 100 -19.14 -9.45 20.02
N PHE A 101 -18.29 -8.42 20.12
CA PHE A 101 -17.65 -7.78 18.98
C PHE A 101 -16.97 -8.80 18.06
N PHE A 102 -16.14 -9.68 18.63
CA PHE A 102 -15.33 -10.63 17.88
C PHE A 102 -16.20 -11.67 17.15
N TRP A 103 -17.07 -12.38 17.88
CA TRP A 103 -17.87 -13.45 17.30
C TRP A 103 -18.94 -12.92 16.35
N LEU A 104 -19.58 -11.80 16.69
CA LEU A 104 -20.53 -11.18 15.78
C LEU A 104 -19.83 -10.65 14.53
N GLY A 105 -18.62 -10.09 14.67
CA GLY A 105 -17.77 -9.68 13.55
C GLY A 105 -17.41 -10.83 12.62
N VAL A 106 -17.05 -11.99 13.17
CA VAL A 106 -16.80 -13.22 12.39
C VAL A 106 -18.06 -13.69 11.66
N VAL A 107 -19.21 -13.73 12.34
CA VAL A 107 -20.49 -14.15 11.74
C VAL A 107 -20.90 -13.20 10.60
N THR A 108 -20.86 -11.89 10.82
CA THR A 108 -21.23 -10.93 9.78
C THR A 108 -20.20 -10.87 8.65
N GLY A 109 -18.92 -11.04 8.98
CA GLY A 109 -17.85 -11.17 7.98
C GLY A 109 -18.07 -12.35 7.05
N PHE A 110 -18.37 -13.55 7.58
CA PHE A 110 -18.75 -14.68 6.72
C PHE A 110 -20.06 -14.45 5.96
N GLY A 111 -21.01 -13.68 6.52
CA GLY A 111 -22.18 -13.23 5.78
C GLY A 111 -21.81 -12.48 4.47
N ILE A 112 -20.74 -11.70 4.49
CA ILE A 112 -20.20 -11.03 3.29
C ILE A 112 -19.39 -12.01 2.43
N THR A 113 -18.35 -12.63 2.99
CA THR A 113 -17.37 -13.40 2.22
C THR A 113 -17.93 -14.73 1.69
N LEU A 114 -18.60 -15.51 2.55
CA LEU A 114 -19.17 -16.81 2.19
C LEU A 114 -20.44 -16.64 1.36
N SER A 115 -21.35 -15.77 1.80
CA SER A 115 -22.67 -15.63 1.19
C SER A 115 -22.70 -14.60 0.07
N TYR A 116 -22.68 -13.30 0.39
CA TYR A 116 -22.86 -12.25 -0.63
C TYR A 116 -21.85 -12.39 -1.77
N HIS A 117 -20.60 -12.64 -1.43
CA HIS A 117 -19.53 -12.72 -2.39
C HIS A 117 -19.47 -14.06 -3.14
N ARG A 118 -19.04 -15.14 -2.48
CA ARG A 118 -18.74 -16.41 -3.17
C ARG A 118 -19.99 -17.19 -3.56
N ASN A 119 -21.04 -17.19 -2.74
CA ASN A 119 -22.25 -17.94 -3.02
C ASN A 119 -23.24 -17.20 -3.94
N LEU A 120 -23.59 -15.95 -3.63
CA LEU A 120 -24.63 -15.21 -4.35
C LEU A 120 -24.12 -14.45 -5.58
N ALA A 121 -22.99 -13.75 -5.47
CA ALA A 121 -22.43 -13.00 -6.60
C ALA A 121 -21.78 -13.92 -7.63
N HIS A 122 -20.84 -14.77 -7.20
CA HIS A 122 -20.03 -15.62 -8.09
C HIS A 122 -20.57 -17.03 -8.32
N ARG A 123 -21.50 -17.49 -7.47
CA ARG A 123 -22.06 -18.86 -7.54
C ARG A 123 -20.95 -19.91 -7.60
N SER A 124 -19.94 -19.73 -6.75
CA SER A 124 -18.74 -20.56 -6.71
C SER A 124 -18.98 -21.93 -6.09
N PHE A 125 -20.09 -22.09 -5.37
CA PHE A 125 -20.59 -23.34 -4.80
C PHE A 125 -22.11 -23.20 -4.54
N ARG A 126 -22.78 -24.31 -4.25
CA ARG A 126 -24.20 -24.36 -3.86
C ARG A 126 -24.35 -24.92 -2.45
N VAL A 127 -25.39 -24.48 -1.75
CA VAL A 127 -25.82 -25.02 -0.45
C VAL A 127 -27.35 -25.16 -0.42
N PRO A 128 -27.93 -25.97 0.49
CA PRO A 128 -29.38 -25.98 0.71
C PRO A 128 -29.94 -24.58 0.95
N LYS A 129 -31.14 -24.30 0.42
CA LYS A 129 -31.71 -22.94 0.46
C LYS A 129 -31.87 -22.34 1.85
N LEU A 130 -32.18 -23.16 2.85
CA LEU A 130 -32.24 -22.67 4.23
C LEU A 130 -30.89 -22.15 4.71
N LEU A 131 -29.80 -22.84 4.35
CA LEU A 131 -28.45 -22.44 4.72
C LEU A 131 -27.99 -21.21 3.91
N GLU A 132 -28.33 -21.16 2.63
CA GLU A 132 -28.14 -19.96 1.78
C GLU A 132 -28.78 -18.72 2.43
N TYR A 133 -30.05 -18.83 2.81
CA TYR A 133 -30.80 -17.74 3.45
C TYR A 133 -30.25 -17.37 4.81
N LEU A 134 -29.81 -18.34 5.62
CA LEU A 134 -29.17 -18.10 6.90
C LEU A 134 -27.89 -17.27 6.73
N PHE A 135 -27.00 -17.68 5.82
CA PHE A 135 -25.75 -16.95 5.59
C PHE A 135 -26.00 -15.56 4.98
N ALA A 136 -26.99 -15.43 4.09
CA ALA A 136 -27.40 -14.12 3.57
C ALA A 136 -27.94 -13.21 4.68
N TYR A 137 -28.69 -13.75 5.64
CA TYR A 137 -29.16 -12.99 6.79
C TYR A 137 -28.01 -12.50 7.68
N CYS A 138 -26.97 -13.33 7.89
CA CYS A 138 -25.75 -12.88 8.57
C CYS A 138 -25.10 -11.68 7.85
N GLY A 139 -25.13 -11.65 6.51
CA GLY A 139 -24.64 -10.53 5.70
C GLY A 139 -25.47 -9.25 5.88
N VAL A 140 -26.80 -9.37 6.03
CA VAL A 140 -27.67 -8.20 6.33
C VAL A 140 -27.24 -7.51 7.62
N LEU A 141 -26.83 -8.29 8.64
CA LEU A 141 -26.39 -7.76 9.92
C LEU A 141 -25.02 -7.03 9.84
N ALA A 142 -24.27 -7.18 8.74
CA ALA A 142 -23.03 -6.45 8.49
C ALA A 142 -23.27 -4.97 8.12
N LEU A 143 -24.49 -4.62 7.68
CA LEU A 143 -24.89 -3.27 7.26
C LEU A 143 -24.11 -2.72 6.04
N GLU A 144 -23.70 -3.58 5.10
CA GLU A 144 -22.97 -3.17 3.88
C GLU A 144 -23.87 -3.00 2.63
N GLY A 145 -25.18 -3.01 2.83
CA GLY A 145 -26.20 -3.00 1.77
C GLY A 145 -27.03 -4.27 1.80
N SER A 146 -28.23 -4.19 1.21
CA SER A 146 -29.07 -5.38 1.06
C SER A 146 -28.43 -6.43 0.15
N PRO A 147 -28.81 -7.72 0.24
CA PRO A 147 -28.25 -8.76 -0.62
C PRO A 147 -28.36 -8.42 -2.11
N ILE A 148 -29.48 -7.82 -2.53
CA ILE A 148 -29.74 -7.41 -3.91
C ILE A 148 -28.79 -6.30 -4.35
N GLU A 149 -28.62 -5.25 -3.53
CA GLU A 149 -27.77 -4.10 -3.88
C GLU A 149 -26.29 -4.46 -3.87
N TRP A 150 -25.83 -5.21 -2.85
CA TRP A 150 -24.43 -5.60 -2.71
C TRP A 150 -24.02 -6.49 -3.89
N VAL A 151 -24.80 -7.55 -4.17
CA VAL A 151 -24.51 -8.47 -5.28
C VAL A 151 -24.59 -7.75 -6.63
N SER A 152 -25.55 -6.83 -6.81
CA SER A 152 -25.66 -6.05 -8.04
C SER A 152 -24.44 -5.17 -8.27
N THR A 153 -24.01 -4.44 -7.24
CA THR A 153 -22.83 -3.58 -7.29
C THR A 153 -21.57 -4.41 -7.58
N HIS A 154 -21.41 -5.55 -6.90
CA HIS A 154 -20.24 -6.41 -7.06
C HIS A 154 -20.16 -7.05 -8.45
N ARG A 155 -21.28 -7.53 -8.98
CA ARG A 155 -21.34 -8.07 -10.36
C ARG A 155 -20.97 -7.01 -11.40
N TYR A 156 -21.37 -5.75 -11.21
CA TYR A 156 -20.95 -4.66 -12.10
C TYR A 156 -19.49 -4.25 -11.91
N HIS A 157 -18.98 -4.28 -10.69
CA HIS A 157 -17.56 -4.10 -10.43
C HIS A 157 -16.74 -5.10 -11.25
N HIS A 158 -17.01 -6.40 -11.14
CA HIS A 158 -16.33 -7.42 -11.96
C HIS A 158 -16.47 -7.17 -13.48
N GLN A 159 -17.68 -6.85 -13.94
CA GLN A 159 -17.92 -6.58 -15.37
C GLN A 159 -17.15 -5.36 -15.90
N PHE A 160 -16.88 -4.38 -15.05
CA PHE A 160 -16.33 -3.08 -15.45
C PHE A 160 -15.11 -2.67 -14.61
N THR A 161 -14.38 -3.64 -14.08
CA THR A 161 -13.28 -3.47 -13.11
C THR A 161 -12.34 -2.36 -13.56
N ASP A 162 -12.02 -1.45 -12.66
CA ASP A 162 -11.08 -0.35 -12.88
C ASP A 162 -11.40 0.53 -14.10
N THR A 163 -12.68 0.69 -14.42
CA THR A 163 -13.17 1.67 -15.41
C THR A 163 -14.05 2.72 -14.75
N GLU A 164 -14.36 3.81 -15.47
CA GLU A 164 -15.30 4.84 -15.01
C GLU A 164 -16.69 4.31 -14.61
N LYS A 165 -17.05 3.14 -15.16
CA LYS A 165 -18.34 2.48 -14.89
C LYS A 165 -18.35 1.70 -13.58
N ASP A 166 -17.19 1.39 -13.03
CA ASP A 166 -17.09 0.81 -11.70
C ASP A 166 -17.43 1.86 -10.64
N ALA A 167 -18.36 1.49 -9.76
CA ALA A 167 -18.87 2.33 -8.69
C ALA A 167 -17.77 2.73 -7.72
N HIS A 168 -16.81 1.84 -7.45
CA HIS A 168 -15.71 2.07 -6.51
C HIS A 168 -14.33 2.04 -7.20
N SER A 169 -14.28 2.43 -8.48
CA SER A 169 -13.04 2.46 -9.24
C SER A 169 -11.91 3.22 -8.53
N PRO A 170 -10.70 2.63 -8.43
CA PRO A 170 -9.52 3.31 -7.91
C PRO A 170 -9.06 4.48 -8.79
N LEU A 171 -9.51 4.56 -10.06
CA LEU A 171 -9.23 5.69 -10.95
C LEU A 171 -9.77 7.02 -10.43
N LYS A 172 -10.86 6.97 -9.64
CA LYS A 172 -11.46 8.11 -8.95
C LYS A 172 -10.72 8.44 -7.64
N GLY A 173 -9.72 7.62 -7.30
CA GLY A 173 -8.79 7.81 -6.21
C GLY A 173 -9.02 6.90 -5.00
N PHE A 174 -8.03 6.83 -4.10
CA PHE A 174 -8.05 5.96 -2.92
C PHE A 174 -9.21 6.22 -1.96
N TRP A 175 -9.41 7.45 -1.49
CA TRP A 175 -10.51 7.72 -0.56
C TRP A 175 -11.89 7.56 -1.20
N TYR A 176 -11.98 7.74 -2.52
CA TYR A 176 -13.21 7.47 -3.24
C TYR A 176 -13.51 5.98 -3.29
N SER A 177 -12.56 5.13 -3.69
CA SER A 177 -12.70 3.66 -3.71
C SER A 177 -12.84 3.07 -2.29
N HIS A 178 -12.20 3.68 -1.29
CA HIS A 178 -12.30 3.26 0.11
C HIS A 178 -13.67 3.59 0.70
N MET A 179 -14.15 4.83 0.64
CA MET A 179 -15.41 5.21 1.30
C MET A 179 -16.31 6.09 0.44
N GLY A 180 -15.76 6.90 -0.45
CA GLY A 180 -16.54 7.94 -1.11
C GLY A 180 -17.59 7.46 -2.09
N TRP A 181 -17.40 6.30 -2.70
CA TRP A 181 -18.40 5.67 -3.55
C TRP A 181 -19.69 5.30 -2.80
N ILE A 182 -19.60 4.95 -1.50
CA ILE A 182 -20.76 4.63 -0.67
C ILE A 182 -21.69 5.83 -0.55
N LEU A 183 -21.10 7.03 -0.49
CA LEU A 183 -21.81 8.27 -0.32
C LEU A 183 -22.35 8.84 -1.64
N ASP A 184 -22.07 8.21 -2.79
CA ASP A 184 -22.56 8.60 -4.11
C ASP A 184 -23.57 7.57 -4.65
N SER A 185 -24.80 7.59 -4.11
CA SER A 185 -25.86 6.69 -4.54
C SER A 185 -26.22 6.84 -6.03
N SER A 186 -25.97 8.01 -6.61
CA SER A 186 -26.16 8.24 -8.05
C SER A 186 -25.19 7.40 -8.89
N SER A 187 -23.93 7.26 -8.44
CA SER A 187 -22.95 6.35 -9.06
C SER A 187 -23.30 4.89 -8.80
N ARG A 188 -23.73 4.56 -7.58
CA ARG A 188 -24.06 3.17 -7.21
C ARG A 188 -25.26 2.61 -7.97
N PHE A 189 -26.32 3.41 -8.16
CA PHE A 189 -27.60 2.91 -8.67
C PHE A 189 -28.09 3.61 -9.95
N GLY A 190 -27.57 4.80 -10.27
CA GLY A 190 -28.13 5.67 -11.30
C GLY A 190 -27.48 5.59 -12.68
N ARG A 191 -26.28 5.00 -12.83
CA ARG A 191 -25.51 5.11 -14.08
C ARG A 191 -25.62 3.92 -15.04
N TYR A 192 -25.61 2.68 -14.56
CA TYR A 192 -25.48 1.50 -15.42
C TYR A 192 -26.44 0.40 -15.01
N GLY A 193 -27.53 0.22 -15.78
CA GLY A 193 -28.47 -0.89 -15.63
C GLY A 193 -29.29 -0.92 -14.32
N GLY A 194 -28.95 -0.13 -13.31
CA GLY A 194 -29.60 -0.20 -11.98
C GLY A 194 -29.49 -1.61 -11.41
N LEU A 195 -30.56 -2.14 -10.83
CA LEU A 195 -30.55 -3.50 -10.27
C LEU A 195 -30.85 -4.62 -11.31
N LYS A 196 -30.61 -4.39 -12.62
CA LYS A 196 -31.00 -5.35 -13.68
C LYS A 196 -30.10 -6.59 -13.77
N ASN A 197 -28.89 -6.56 -13.21
CA ASN A 197 -27.98 -7.71 -13.21
C ASN A 197 -28.25 -8.73 -12.08
N VAL A 198 -29.35 -8.57 -11.33
CA VAL A 198 -29.76 -9.43 -10.20
C VAL A 198 -31.24 -9.86 -10.28
N GLU A 199 -31.79 -10.00 -11.49
CA GLU A 199 -33.17 -10.50 -11.70
C GLU A 199 -33.38 -11.92 -11.15
N ASP A 200 -32.31 -12.71 -11.01
CA ASP A 200 -32.34 -14.02 -10.33
C ASP A 200 -32.67 -13.91 -8.84
N MET A 201 -32.24 -12.84 -8.19
CA MET A 201 -32.50 -12.60 -6.76
C MET A 201 -33.86 -11.93 -6.54
N LYS A 202 -34.26 -11.01 -7.42
CA LYS A 202 -35.56 -10.32 -7.34
C LYS A 202 -36.76 -11.25 -7.45
N LYS A 203 -36.59 -12.43 -8.06
CA LYS A 203 -37.63 -13.47 -8.12
C LYS A 203 -37.83 -14.22 -6.81
N GLN A 204 -36.95 -14.04 -5.83
CA GLN A 204 -37.00 -14.75 -4.55
C GLN A 204 -37.56 -13.81 -3.46
N PRO A 205 -38.75 -14.10 -2.88
CA PRO A 205 -39.40 -13.22 -1.91
C PRO A 205 -38.54 -12.91 -0.68
N PHE A 206 -37.70 -13.85 -0.26
CA PHE A 206 -36.77 -13.66 0.86
C PHE A 206 -35.81 -12.49 0.64
N TYR A 207 -35.17 -12.40 -0.53
CA TYR A 207 -34.24 -11.30 -0.82
C TYR A 207 -34.95 -9.96 -1.01
N VAL A 208 -36.16 -9.98 -1.57
CA VAL A 208 -37.00 -8.78 -1.68
C VAL A 208 -37.42 -8.27 -0.31
N PHE A 209 -37.83 -9.17 0.61
CA PHE A 209 -38.12 -8.82 1.99
C PHE A 209 -36.91 -8.16 2.66
N LEU A 210 -35.75 -8.82 2.64
CA LEU A 210 -34.52 -8.28 3.23
C LEU A 210 -34.09 -6.94 2.62
N HIS A 211 -34.35 -6.72 1.33
CA HIS A 211 -34.07 -5.43 0.69
C HIS A 211 -34.93 -4.30 1.27
N HIS A 212 -36.23 -4.54 1.48
CA HIS A 212 -37.14 -3.55 2.04
C HIS A 212 -37.00 -3.35 3.55
N THR A 213 -36.56 -4.38 4.28
CA THR A 213 -36.38 -4.33 5.75
C THR A 213 -34.94 -4.18 6.19
N PHE A 214 -33.99 -3.98 5.26
CA PHE A 214 -32.54 -4.01 5.51
C PHE A 214 -32.12 -3.24 6.77
N MET A 215 -32.55 -1.99 6.89
CA MET A 215 -32.21 -1.13 8.03
C MET A 215 -32.81 -1.62 9.35
N LEU A 216 -34.03 -2.15 9.30
CA LEU A 216 -34.76 -2.61 10.49
C LEU A 216 -33.98 -3.72 11.21
N HIS A 217 -33.38 -4.65 10.48
CA HIS A 217 -32.63 -5.77 11.08
C HIS A 217 -31.44 -5.29 11.92
N SER A 218 -30.74 -4.25 11.47
CA SER A 218 -29.61 -3.68 12.22
C SER A 218 -30.08 -2.94 13.47
N PHE A 219 -31.20 -2.21 13.41
CA PHE A 219 -31.79 -1.58 14.60
C PHE A 219 -32.32 -2.59 15.61
N VAL A 220 -32.95 -3.68 15.15
CA VAL A 220 -33.39 -4.77 16.02
C VAL A 220 -32.20 -5.42 16.72
N LEU A 221 -31.11 -5.71 16.00
CA LEU A 221 -29.90 -6.25 16.61
C LEU A 221 -29.28 -5.28 17.63
N ALA A 222 -29.23 -3.98 17.31
CA ALA A 222 -28.75 -2.96 18.25
C ALA A 222 -29.60 -2.90 19.52
N GLY A 223 -30.93 -2.97 19.39
CA GLY A 223 -31.87 -3.03 20.51
C GLY A 223 -31.67 -4.27 21.38
N ILE A 224 -31.48 -5.46 20.76
CA ILE A 224 -31.19 -6.71 21.47
C ILE A 224 -29.86 -6.59 22.24
N LEU A 225 -28.81 -6.10 21.60
CA LEU A 225 -27.50 -5.94 22.23
C LEU A 225 -27.57 -4.99 23.44
N TYR A 226 -28.27 -3.88 23.29
CA TYR A 226 -28.49 -2.94 24.39
C TYR A 226 -29.31 -3.57 25.53
N ALA A 227 -30.37 -4.32 25.22
CA ALA A 227 -31.18 -4.99 26.23
C ALA A 227 -30.40 -6.07 27.01
N VAL A 228 -29.48 -6.77 26.35
CA VAL A 228 -28.71 -7.87 26.96
C VAL A 228 -27.50 -7.36 27.76
N GLY A 229 -26.78 -6.36 27.26
CA GLY A 229 -25.50 -5.94 27.85
C GLY A 229 -25.26 -4.44 27.88
N GLY A 230 -26.31 -3.63 27.71
CA GLY A 230 -26.27 -2.18 27.82
C GLY A 230 -25.35 -1.50 26.81
N LEU A 231 -24.82 -0.34 27.21
CA LEU A 231 -23.90 0.44 26.39
C LEU A 231 -22.61 -0.31 26.00
N PRO A 232 -21.98 -1.16 26.85
CA PRO A 232 -20.85 -1.99 26.42
C PRO A 232 -21.13 -2.81 25.16
N PHE A 233 -22.26 -3.51 25.11
CA PHE A 233 -22.61 -4.36 23.98
C PHE A 233 -23.01 -3.55 22.75
N LEU A 234 -23.63 -2.38 22.95
CA LEU A 234 -23.95 -1.47 21.85
C LEU A 234 -22.66 -0.87 21.25
N VAL A 235 -21.76 -0.35 22.08
CA VAL A 235 -20.49 0.26 21.64
C VAL A 235 -19.61 -0.75 20.92
N TRP A 236 -19.38 -1.92 21.50
CA TRP A 236 -18.49 -2.93 20.92
C TRP A 236 -19.17 -3.77 19.83
N GLY A 237 -20.39 -4.25 20.08
CA GLY A 237 -21.13 -5.13 19.18
C GLY A 237 -21.76 -4.42 17.98
N VAL A 238 -21.98 -3.10 18.05
CA VAL A 238 -22.42 -2.27 16.90
C VAL A 238 -21.30 -1.35 16.45
N GLY A 239 -20.88 -0.39 17.28
CA GLY A 239 -19.88 0.63 16.91
C GLY A 239 -18.56 0.05 16.41
N VAL A 240 -17.77 -0.53 17.31
CA VAL A 240 -16.43 -1.07 17.00
C VAL A 240 -16.51 -2.16 15.93
N ARG A 241 -17.47 -3.10 16.08
CA ARG A 241 -17.65 -4.21 15.14
C ARG A 241 -17.92 -3.73 13.72
N MET A 242 -18.87 -2.82 13.53
CA MET A 242 -19.18 -2.31 12.19
C MET A 242 -18.02 -1.51 11.61
N VAL A 243 -17.33 -0.65 12.39
CA VAL A 243 -16.14 0.07 11.90
C VAL A 243 -15.07 -0.90 11.40
N VAL A 244 -14.73 -1.93 12.19
CA VAL A 244 -13.71 -2.91 11.81
C VAL A 244 -14.13 -3.71 10.57
N VAL A 245 -15.39 -4.17 10.51
CA VAL A 245 -15.90 -4.93 9.37
C VAL A 245 -15.93 -4.05 8.11
N PHE A 246 -16.49 -2.84 8.18
CA PHE A 246 -16.52 -1.90 7.07
C PHE A 246 -15.13 -1.62 6.53
N HIS A 247 -14.19 -1.19 7.37
CA HIS A 247 -12.85 -0.89 6.86
C HIS A 247 -12.15 -2.12 6.30
N SER A 248 -12.38 -3.31 6.87
CA SER A 248 -11.85 -4.56 6.31
C SER A 248 -12.35 -4.80 4.89
N THR A 249 -13.66 -4.67 4.64
CA THR A 249 -14.23 -4.82 3.29
C THR A 249 -13.76 -3.70 2.35
N LEU A 250 -13.75 -2.46 2.83
CA LEU A 250 -13.36 -1.29 2.02
C LEU A 250 -11.89 -1.29 1.64
N PHE A 251 -11.02 -1.89 2.44
CA PHE A 251 -9.64 -2.11 2.06
C PHE A 251 -9.52 -3.04 0.84
N VAL A 252 -10.41 -4.01 0.64
CA VAL A 252 -10.39 -4.87 -0.56
C VAL A 252 -10.59 -4.01 -1.82
N ASN A 253 -11.59 -3.11 -1.81
CA ASN A 253 -11.89 -2.23 -2.96
C ASN A 253 -10.81 -1.17 -3.22
N SER A 254 -10.11 -0.74 -2.17
CA SER A 254 -9.14 0.36 -2.27
C SER A 254 -7.72 -0.16 -2.32
N ALA A 255 -7.23 -0.68 -1.20
CA ALA A 255 -5.89 -1.24 -1.11
C ALA A 255 -5.69 -2.45 -2.04
N GLY A 256 -6.69 -3.34 -2.18
CA GLY A 256 -6.61 -4.51 -3.08
C GLY A 256 -6.49 -4.16 -4.57
N HIS A 257 -6.98 -2.99 -5.00
CA HIS A 257 -6.80 -2.51 -6.38
C HIS A 257 -5.63 -1.54 -6.55
N THR A 258 -5.09 -1.00 -5.47
CA THR A 258 -4.07 0.05 -5.54
C THR A 258 -2.67 -0.45 -5.17
N TRP A 259 -2.56 -1.45 -4.30
CA TRP A 259 -1.28 -1.89 -3.74
C TRP A 259 -1.18 -3.41 -3.59
N GLY A 260 0.03 -3.94 -3.80
CA GLY A 260 0.35 -5.35 -3.56
C GLY A 260 1.15 -6.01 -4.68
N TYR A 261 1.23 -7.34 -4.62
CA TYR A 261 1.86 -8.16 -5.64
C TYR A 261 0.83 -8.72 -6.62
N GLN A 262 1.16 -8.69 -7.91
CA GLN A 262 0.32 -9.20 -8.99
C GLN A 262 0.92 -10.49 -9.54
N ALA A 263 0.31 -11.62 -9.20
CA ALA A 263 0.70 -12.95 -9.72
C ALA A 263 0.07 -13.23 -11.09
N TRP A 264 -1.12 -12.68 -11.33
CA TRP A 264 -1.95 -12.96 -12.49
C TRP A 264 -2.24 -11.68 -13.28
N ASN A 265 -2.37 -11.79 -14.59
CA ASN A 265 -2.56 -10.65 -15.49
C ASN A 265 -3.99 -10.07 -15.42
N THR A 266 -4.35 -9.40 -14.32
CA THR A 266 -5.67 -8.76 -14.12
C THR A 266 -5.59 -7.24 -13.95
N GLY A 267 -4.46 -6.70 -13.49
CA GLY A 267 -4.30 -5.28 -13.13
C GLY A 267 -4.42 -5.03 -11.62
N ASP A 268 -5.10 -5.93 -10.90
CA ASP A 268 -5.34 -5.84 -9.45
C ASP A 268 -4.16 -6.40 -8.65
N LEU A 269 -4.09 -5.99 -7.38
CA LEU A 269 -2.97 -6.27 -6.52
C LEU A 269 -3.42 -7.09 -5.29
N TRP A 270 -2.47 -7.44 -4.43
CA TRP A 270 -2.71 -8.27 -3.25
C TRP A 270 -2.88 -7.43 -1.98
N LEU A 271 -3.86 -7.79 -1.16
CA LEU A 271 -4.00 -7.29 0.20
C LEU A 271 -3.77 -8.43 1.23
N GLY A 272 -3.10 -8.11 2.33
CA GLY A 272 -2.76 -9.04 3.41
C GLY A 272 -3.90 -9.86 4.02
N LEU A 273 -3.57 -10.62 5.07
CA LEU A 273 -4.41 -11.51 5.90
C LEU A 273 -5.72 -10.92 6.48
N LEU A 274 -6.04 -9.67 6.18
CA LEU A 274 -7.25 -8.98 6.63
C LEU A 274 -8.42 -9.36 5.69
N ALA A 275 -9.62 -9.54 6.25
CA ALA A 275 -10.87 -9.93 5.55
C ALA A 275 -11.11 -11.43 5.24
N LEU A 276 -10.78 -12.35 6.17
CA LEU A 276 -11.26 -13.76 6.15
C LEU A 276 -11.00 -14.55 4.85
N GLY A 277 -9.98 -14.16 4.07
CA GLY A 277 -9.61 -14.78 2.79
C GLY A 277 -9.74 -13.86 1.58
N GLU A 278 -10.44 -12.73 1.70
CA GLU A 278 -10.71 -11.78 0.60
C GLU A 278 -9.49 -10.94 0.19
N GLY A 279 -8.43 -10.95 0.99
CA GLY A 279 -7.18 -10.25 0.66
C GLY A 279 -6.46 -10.80 -0.58
N TRP A 280 -6.74 -12.04 -0.99
CA TRP A 280 -6.16 -12.64 -2.20
C TRP A 280 -6.84 -12.12 -3.49
N HIS A 281 -6.94 -10.79 -3.60
CA HIS A 281 -7.80 -10.11 -4.55
C HIS A 281 -7.36 -10.29 -6.00
N ASN A 282 -6.05 -10.25 -6.29
CA ASN A 282 -5.53 -10.61 -7.62
C ASN A 282 -5.83 -12.07 -8.00
N ASN A 283 -5.84 -13.02 -7.05
CA ASN A 283 -6.27 -14.40 -7.34
C ASN A 283 -7.76 -14.46 -7.66
N HIS A 284 -8.56 -13.72 -6.90
CA HIS A 284 -10.00 -13.63 -7.06
C HIS A 284 -10.38 -13.04 -8.43
N HIS A 285 -9.82 -11.90 -8.83
CA HIS A 285 -10.07 -11.32 -10.15
C HIS A 285 -9.59 -12.20 -11.30
N ALA A 286 -8.53 -13.00 -11.09
CA ALA A 286 -8.06 -13.94 -12.11
C ALA A 286 -9.01 -15.13 -12.31
N PHE A 287 -9.70 -15.55 -11.25
CA PHE A 287 -10.56 -16.72 -11.23
C PHE A 287 -11.85 -16.44 -10.45
N GLU A 288 -12.63 -15.44 -10.90
CA GLU A 288 -13.80 -14.91 -10.16
C GLU A 288 -14.81 -15.98 -9.76
N TYR A 289 -14.95 -17.03 -10.57
CA TYR A 289 -15.85 -18.15 -10.32
C TYR A 289 -15.37 -19.11 -9.22
N SER A 290 -14.15 -18.95 -8.69
CA SER A 290 -13.57 -19.88 -7.74
C SER A 290 -14.12 -19.67 -6.33
N ALA A 291 -14.33 -20.79 -5.62
CA ALA A 291 -14.65 -20.79 -4.19
C ALA A 291 -13.39 -20.60 -3.32
N ARG A 292 -12.20 -20.78 -3.89
CA ARG A 292 -10.91 -20.71 -3.22
C ARG A 292 -10.13 -19.51 -3.76
N GLN A 293 -9.89 -18.52 -2.91
CA GLN A 293 -9.11 -17.34 -3.27
C GLN A 293 -7.65 -17.48 -2.83
N GLY A 294 -7.37 -18.16 -1.72
CA GLY A 294 -5.99 -18.52 -1.33
C GLY A 294 -5.47 -19.73 -2.10
N LEU A 295 -4.85 -19.54 -3.27
CA LEU A 295 -4.43 -20.60 -4.19
C LEU A 295 -3.14 -21.32 -3.77
N GLU A 296 -2.25 -20.65 -3.03
CA GLU A 296 -1.02 -21.25 -2.51
C GLU A 296 -1.20 -21.78 -1.08
N TRP A 297 -0.33 -22.70 -0.64
CA TRP A 297 -0.47 -23.36 0.67
C TRP A 297 -0.33 -22.40 1.86
N TRP A 298 0.44 -21.33 1.69
CA TRP A 298 0.67 -20.29 2.70
C TRP A 298 -0.41 -19.19 2.67
N GLN A 299 -1.30 -19.23 1.67
CA GLN A 299 -2.38 -18.26 1.51
C GLN A 299 -3.59 -18.66 2.36
N ILE A 300 -3.64 -18.14 3.59
CA ILE A 300 -4.72 -18.42 4.54
C ILE A 300 -6.03 -17.85 4.01
N ASP A 301 -7.04 -18.71 3.88
CA ASP A 301 -8.38 -18.37 3.38
C ASP A 301 -9.42 -19.06 4.28
N LEU A 302 -9.85 -18.36 5.34
CA LEU A 302 -10.76 -18.90 6.35
C LEU A 302 -12.12 -19.27 5.76
N THR A 303 -12.60 -18.46 4.81
CA THR A 303 -13.87 -18.71 4.11
C THR A 303 -13.79 -20.01 3.29
N TRP A 304 -12.66 -20.25 2.60
CA TRP A 304 -12.43 -21.52 1.90
C TRP A 304 -12.45 -22.73 2.83
N TYR A 305 -11.86 -22.62 4.02
CA TYR A 305 -11.86 -23.71 4.99
C TYR A 305 -13.28 -24.06 5.47
N ILE A 306 -14.15 -23.05 5.63
CA ILE A 306 -15.57 -23.29 5.93
C ILE A 306 -16.29 -23.95 4.76
N ILE A 307 -16.04 -23.52 3.52
CA ILE A 307 -16.62 -24.17 2.33
C ILE A 307 -16.20 -25.64 2.27
N LYS A 308 -14.92 -25.93 2.51
CA LYS A 308 -14.40 -27.31 2.57
C LYS A 308 -15.04 -28.14 3.69
N PHE A 309 -15.27 -27.53 4.86
CA PHE A 309 -15.99 -28.20 5.94
C PHE A 309 -17.44 -28.52 5.55
N LEU A 310 -18.17 -27.56 4.96
CA LEU A 310 -19.53 -27.78 4.47
C LEU A 310 -19.58 -28.83 3.35
N GLU A 311 -18.59 -28.85 2.46
CA GLU A 311 -18.45 -29.86 1.40
C GLU A 311 -18.22 -31.26 1.99
N ALA A 312 -17.37 -31.37 3.03
CA ALA A 312 -17.14 -32.62 3.74
C ALA A 312 -18.41 -33.15 4.44
N LEU A 313 -19.30 -32.26 4.86
CA LEU A 313 -20.63 -32.60 5.40
C LEU A 313 -21.68 -32.91 4.31
N GLY A 314 -21.34 -32.78 3.02
CA GLY A 314 -22.28 -32.92 1.91
C GLY A 314 -23.27 -31.75 1.78
N LEU A 315 -23.05 -30.65 2.51
CA LEU A 315 -23.89 -29.46 2.48
C LEU A 315 -23.47 -28.48 1.37
N ALA A 316 -22.17 -28.41 1.03
CA ALA A 316 -21.72 -27.65 -0.13
C ALA A 316 -21.49 -28.58 -1.33
N THR A 317 -22.05 -28.21 -2.48
CA THR A 317 -21.92 -28.94 -3.75
C THR A 317 -21.49 -28.00 -4.87
N ASP A 318 -21.09 -28.56 -6.02
CA ASP A 318 -20.63 -27.80 -7.18
C ASP A 318 -19.51 -26.78 -6.85
N VAL A 319 -18.59 -27.14 -5.94
CA VAL A 319 -17.50 -26.27 -5.50
C VAL A 319 -16.48 -26.08 -6.63
N LYS A 320 -16.30 -24.84 -7.08
CA LYS A 320 -15.47 -24.51 -8.24
C LYS A 320 -14.06 -24.08 -7.85
N VAL A 321 -13.06 -24.58 -8.57
CA VAL A 321 -11.64 -24.19 -8.44
C VAL A 321 -11.00 -24.00 -9.82
N PRO A 322 -9.95 -23.17 -9.95
CA PRO A 322 -9.29 -22.96 -11.23
C PRO A 322 -8.51 -24.20 -11.68
N SER A 323 -8.56 -24.51 -12.98
CA SER A 323 -7.74 -25.58 -13.56
C SER A 323 -6.30 -25.12 -13.73
N GLU A 324 -5.35 -26.06 -13.71
CA GLU A 324 -3.93 -25.75 -13.89
C GLU A 324 -3.66 -25.07 -15.24
N ALA A 325 -4.37 -25.49 -16.29
CA ALA A 325 -4.29 -24.86 -17.61
C ALA A 325 -4.76 -23.39 -17.57
N HIS A 326 -5.84 -23.08 -16.85
CA HIS A 326 -6.31 -21.71 -16.70
C HIS A 326 -5.29 -20.86 -15.92
N ARG A 327 -4.73 -21.42 -14.83
CA ARG A 327 -3.65 -20.78 -14.06
C ARG A 327 -2.45 -20.44 -14.94
N LYS A 328 -1.95 -21.40 -15.73
CA LYS A 328 -0.81 -21.19 -16.63
C LYS A 328 -1.05 -20.06 -17.65
N ARG A 329 -2.28 -19.91 -18.15
CA ARG A 329 -2.63 -18.81 -19.07
C ARG A 329 -2.63 -17.43 -18.41
N MET A 330 -3.06 -17.35 -17.15
CA MET A 330 -3.16 -16.09 -16.41
C MET A 330 -1.84 -15.65 -15.77
N ALA A 331 -0.87 -16.56 -15.62
CA ALA A 331 0.37 -16.31 -14.90
C ALA A 331 1.21 -15.21 -15.56
N LEU A 332 1.58 -14.19 -14.78
CA LEU A 332 2.61 -13.23 -15.19
C LEU A 332 4.01 -13.84 -15.00
N LYS A 333 4.94 -13.47 -15.88
CA LYS A 333 6.36 -13.76 -15.67
C LYS A 333 6.91 -12.76 -14.66
N THR A 334 6.84 -13.11 -13.38
CA THR A 334 7.51 -12.35 -12.33
C THR A 334 8.90 -12.92 -12.08
N GLU A 335 9.88 -12.04 -11.82
CA GLU A 335 11.19 -12.49 -11.35
C GLU A 335 11.01 -13.14 -9.98
N LYS A 336 11.50 -14.37 -9.83
CA LYS A 336 11.49 -15.05 -8.54
C LYS A 336 12.53 -14.39 -7.64
N TRP A 337 12.10 -14.10 -6.40
CA TRP A 337 12.98 -13.62 -5.35
C TRP A 337 14.12 -14.62 -5.14
N ASN A 338 15.35 -14.13 -5.21
CA ASN A 338 16.51 -14.91 -4.83
C ASN A 338 16.77 -14.77 -3.31
N LEU A 339 17.71 -15.54 -2.78
CA LEU A 339 18.04 -15.53 -1.35
C LEU A 339 18.45 -14.13 -0.85
N LEU A 340 19.16 -13.36 -1.66
CA LEU A 340 19.60 -12.01 -1.29
C LEU A 340 18.39 -11.08 -1.12
N ASP A 341 17.40 -11.14 -2.03
CA ASP A 341 16.18 -10.34 -1.95
C ASP A 341 15.41 -10.64 -0.66
N LEU A 342 15.29 -11.92 -0.30
CA LEU A 342 14.64 -12.37 0.93
C LEU A 342 15.39 -11.88 2.18
N VAL A 343 16.72 -11.98 2.19
CA VAL A 343 17.56 -11.50 3.29
C VAL A 343 17.39 -9.99 3.44
N THR A 344 17.45 -9.23 2.36
CA THR A 344 17.28 -7.76 2.42
C THR A 344 15.90 -7.36 2.91
N ALA A 345 14.82 -7.95 2.40
CA ALA A 345 13.48 -7.67 2.91
C ALA A 345 13.33 -8.06 4.39
N GLY A 346 13.92 -9.19 4.79
CA GLY A 346 14.00 -9.59 6.20
C GLY A 346 14.73 -8.57 7.07
N MET A 347 15.85 -8.02 6.60
CA MET A 347 16.59 -6.97 7.30
C MET A 347 15.76 -5.68 7.42
N PHE A 348 15.14 -5.21 6.34
CA PHE A 348 14.24 -4.06 6.39
C PHE A 348 13.10 -4.29 7.39
N LEU A 349 12.40 -5.42 7.29
CA LEU A 349 11.32 -5.75 8.22
C LEU A 349 11.81 -5.79 9.66
N SER A 350 12.97 -6.39 9.93
CA SER A 350 13.53 -6.47 11.28
C SER A 350 13.84 -5.10 11.90
N VAL A 351 14.34 -4.15 11.11
CA VAL A 351 14.61 -2.77 11.57
C VAL A 351 13.31 -2.03 11.88
N HIS A 352 12.25 -2.24 11.08
CA HIS A 352 10.93 -1.66 11.35
C HIS A 352 10.28 -2.28 12.59
N CYS A 353 10.33 -3.61 12.72
CA CYS A 353 9.87 -4.30 13.92
C CYS A 353 10.62 -3.81 15.16
N LEU A 354 11.94 -3.62 15.08
CA LEU A 354 12.74 -3.06 16.17
C LEU A 354 12.28 -1.64 16.55
N ALA A 355 11.97 -0.79 15.56
CA ALA A 355 11.46 0.55 15.79
C ALA A 355 10.08 0.58 16.48
N LEU A 356 9.23 -0.44 16.29
CA LEU A 356 7.94 -0.54 16.99
C LEU A 356 8.11 -0.65 18.52
N PHE A 357 9.28 -1.08 18.99
CA PHE A 357 9.58 -1.13 20.42
C PHE A 357 10.04 0.21 21.02
N ALA A 358 10.18 1.27 20.21
CA ALA A 358 10.67 2.57 20.65
C ALA A 358 9.96 3.15 21.90
N PRO A 359 8.62 3.05 22.05
CA PRO A 359 7.94 3.56 23.24
C PRO A 359 8.38 2.87 24.54
N PHE A 360 8.77 1.59 24.47
CA PHE A 360 9.17 0.80 25.64
C PHE A 360 10.64 1.01 26.04
N TYR A 361 11.47 1.55 25.14
CA TYR A 361 12.91 1.75 25.33
C TYR A 361 13.34 3.21 25.17
N PHE A 362 12.43 4.16 25.42
CA PHE A 362 12.74 5.58 25.34
C PHE A 362 13.63 6.05 26.50
N THR A 363 14.70 6.76 26.16
CA THR A 363 15.47 7.60 27.09
C THR A 363 15.96 8.84 26.33
N TRP A 364 16.18 9.95 27.03
CA TRP A 364 16.70 11.17 26.42
C TRP A 364 18.08 10.98 25.78
N THR A 365 18.95 10.17 26.39
CA THR A 365 20.26 9.85 25.82
C THR A 365 20.16 9.01 24.55
N ALA A 366 19.26 8.01 24.52
CA ALA A 366 19.00 7.23 23.31
C ALA A 366 18.40 8.09 22.18
N PHE A 367 17.52 9.03 22.52
CA PHE A 367 17.00 10.01 21.57
C PHE A 367 18.11 10.92 21.00
N LEU A 368 19.01 11.42 21.83
CA LEU A 368 20.14 12.24 21.36
C LEU A 368 21.09 11.44 20.46
N VAL A 369 21.34 10.16 20.77
CA VAL A 369 22.10 9.25 19.90
C VAL A 369 21.40 9.08 18.56
N PHE A 370 20.09 8.79 18.56
CA PHE A 370 19.27 8.75 17.35
C PHE A 370 19.43 10.02 16.51
N PHE A 371 19.25 11.19 17.13
CA PHE A 371 19.24 12.48 16.45
C PHE A 371 20.61 12.79 15.83
N TRP A 372 21.68 12.77 16.63
CA TRP A 372 23.01 13.14 16.15
C TRP A 372 23.58 12.14 15.16
N LEU A 373 23.37 10.85 15.39
CA LEU A 373 23.78 9.82 14.45
C LEU A 373 22.99 9.93 13.15
N GLY A 374 21.68 10.25 13.22
CA GLY A 374 20.84 10.56 12.06
C GLY A 374 21.37 11.74 11.24
N VAL A 375 21.78 12.83 11.90
CA VAL A 375 22.41 14.00 11.25
C VAL A 375 23.73 13.61 10.58
N VAL A 376 24.59 12.86 11.26
CA VAL A 376 25.88 12.40 10.72
C VAL A 376 25.69 11.52 9.49
N THR A 377 24.78 10.54 9.56
CA THR A 377 24.47 9.67 8.42
C THR A 377 23.80 10.44 7.29
N GLY A 378 22.91 11.38 7.62
CA GLY A 378 22.25 12.26 6.65
C GLY A 378 23.27 13.08 5.87
N PHE A 379 24.23 13.73 6.53
CA PHE A 379 25.32 14.43 5.85
C PHE A 379 26.21 13.51 5.02
N GLY A 380 26.41 12.27 5.45
CA GLY A 380 27.10 11.25 4.65
C GLY A 380 26.40 10.99 3.31
N ILE A 381 25.07 10.95 3.30
CA ILE A 381 24.29 10.82 2.05
C ILE A 381 24.30 12.13 1.26
N THR A 382 23.91 13.25 1.88
CA THR A 382 23.68 14.51 1.17
C THR A 382 24.97 15.21 0.72
N LEU A 383 25.95 15.38 1.61
CA LEU A 383 27.20 16.05 1.25
C LEU A 383 28.15 15.13 0.48
N SER A 384 28.28 13.85 0.89
CA SER A 384 29.22 12.93 0.24
C SER A 384 28.61 12.21 -0.95
N TYR A 385 27.78 11.20 -0.71
CA TYR A 385 27.30 10.32 -1.80
C TYR A 385 26.63 11.11 -2.91
N HIS A 386 25.77 12.05 -2.54
CA HIS A 386 25.02 12.85 -3.48
C HIS A 386 25.89 13.94 -4.14
N ARG A 387 26.26 14.99 -3.39
CA ARG A 387 26.84 16.20 -4.00
C ARG A 387 28.31 16.03 -4.40
N ASN A 388 29.13 15.41 -3.57
CA ASN A 388 30.56 15.28 -3.82
C ASN A 388 30.90 14.09 -4.75
N LEU A 389 30.36 12.89 -4.50
CA LEU A 389 30.74 11.69 -5.26
C LEU A 389 29.92 11.50 -6.55
N ALA A 390 28.60 11.68 -6.50
CA ALA A 390 27.77 11.51 -7.68
C ALA A 390 27.90 12.69 -8.65
N HIS A 391 27.77 13.92 -8.14
CA HIS A 391 27.74 15.14 -8.98
C HIS A 391 29.04 15.93 -9.05
N ARG A 392 29.98 15.68 -8.13
CA ARG A 392 31.28 16.40 -8.07
C ARG A 392 31.12 17.91 -7.97
N SER A 393 30.07 18.37 -7.29
CA SER A 393 29.71 19.79 -7.20
C SER A 393 30.69 20.61 -6.35
N PHE A 394 31.54 19.95 -5.54
CA PHE A 394 32.65 20.55 -4.81
C PHE A 394 33.76 19.53 -4.52
N ARG A 395 34.93 20.03 -4.12
CA ARG A 395 36.10 19.22 -3.72
C ARG A 395 36.48 19.50 -2.28
N VAL A 396 36.91 18.46 -1.57
CA VAL A 396 37.47 18.55 -0.21
C VAL A 396 38.78 17.76 -0.14
N PRO A 397 39.62 17.99 0.89
CA PRO A 397 40.78 17.14 1.14
C PRO A 397 40.40 15.66 1.24
N LYS A 398 41.27 14.77 0.76
CA LYS A 398 40.94 13.36 0.57
C LYS A 398 40.51 12.62 1.84
N LEU A 399 41.13 12.97 2.96
CA LEU A 399 40.75 12.43 4.27
C LEU A 399 39.30 12.79 4.63
N LEU A 400 38.90 14.03 4.39
CA LEU A 400 37.55 14.50 4.69
C LEU A 400 36.52 13.87 3.76
N GLU A 401 36.87 13.69 2.49
CA GLU A 401 36.05 12.95 1.52
C GLU A 401 35.77 11.51 1.99
N TYR A 402 36.80 10.81 2.48
CA TYR A 402 36.69 9.45 3.00
C TYR A 402 35.90 9.38 4.30
N LEU A 403 36.06 10.36 5.20
CA LEU A 403 35.28 10.45 6.43
C LEU A 403 33.78 10.64 6.12
N PHE A 404 33.42 11.56 5.22
CA PHE A 404 32.01 11.74 4.86
C PHE A 404 31.43 10.53 4.13
N ALA A 405 32.20 9.88 3.25
CA ALA A 405 31.77 8.64 2.61
C ALA A 405 31.54 7.52 3.64
N TYR A 406 32.38 7.44 4.68
CA TYR A 406 32.19 6.49 5.77
C TYR A 406 30.92 6.78 6.58
N CYS A 407 30.61 8.06 6.85
CA CYS A 407 29.33 8.44 7.46
C CYS A 407 28.13 7.97 6.64
N GLY A 408 28.21 8.03 5.30
CA GLY A 408 27.18 7.52 4.39
C GLY A 408 26.98 6.01 4.48
N VAL A 409 28.06 5.24 4.68
CA VAL A 409 27.98 3.77 4.91
C VAL A 409 27.13 3.45 6.13
N LEU A 410 27.23 4.25 7.19
CA LEU A 410 26.47 4.04 8.43
C LEU A 410 24.96 4.31 8.26
N ALA A 411 24.53 4.96 7.17
CA ALA A 411 23.13 5.14 6.82
C ALA A 411 22.46 3.84 6.34
N LEU A 412 23.23 2.85 5.90
CA LEU A 412 22.76 1.57 5.34
C LEU A 412 21.92 1.72 4.05
N GLU A 413 22.18 2.74 3.24
CA GLU A 413 21.52 2.96 1.94
C GLU A 413 22.33 2.42 0.75
N GLY A 414 23.20 1.45 0.99
CA GLY A 414 24.10 0.90 -0.02
C GLY A 414 25.51 1.45 0.09
N SER A 415 26.43 0.73 -0.54
CA SER A 415 27.82 1.16 -0.61
C SER A 415 27.98 2.46 -1.42
N PRO A 416 29.06 3.23 -1.24
CA PRO A 416 29.28 4.47 -2.00
C PRO A 416 29.26 4.21 -3.52
N ILE A 417 29.84 3.10 -3.97
CA ILE A 417 29.91 2.72 -5.39
C ILE A 417 28.50 2.45 -5.94
N GLU A 418 27.68 1.71 -5.21
CA GLU A 418 26.33 1.36 -5.66
C GLU A 418 25.39 2.54 -5.63
N TRP A 419 25.37 3.30 -4.52
CA TRP A 419 24.50 4.45 -4.37
C TRP A 419 24.78 5.47 -5.48
N VAL A 420 26.06 5.80 -5.71
CA VAL A 420 26.46 6.74 -6.76
C VAL A 420 26.12 6.21 -8.16
N SER A 421 26.30 4.90 -8.40
CA SER A 421 25.95 4.28 -9.68
C SER A 421 24.45 4.40 -9.96
N THR A 422 23.62 4.02 -8.99
CA THR A 422 22.16 4.15 -9.04
C THR A 422 21.74 5.59 -9.27
N HIS A 423 22.30 6.54 -8.51
CA HIS A 423 21.94 7.95 -8.62
C HIS A 423 22.33 8.58 -9.96
N ARG A 424 23.51 8.25 -10.48
CA ARG A 424 23.93 8.70 -11.82
C ARG A 424 23.02 8.14 -12.92
N TYR A 425 22.52 6.92 -12.77
CA TYR A 425 21.54 6.37 -13.70
C TYR A 425 20.16 7.01 -13.56
N HIS A 426 19.73 7.31 -12.34
CA HIS A 426 18.50 8.05 -12.10
C HIS A 426 18.50 9.35 -12.93
N HIS A 427 19.52 10.20 -12.77
CA HIS A 427 19.62 11.43 -13.57
C HIS A 427 19.72 11.23 -15.08
N GLN A 428 20.29 10.11 -15.54
CA GLN A 428 20.42 9.83 -16.97
C GLN A 428 19.11 9.39 -17.61
N PHE A 429 18.25 8.72 -16.83
CA PHE A 429 17.07 8.00 -17.31
C PHE A 429 15.81 8.37 -16.54
N THR A 430 15.79 9.53 -15.88
CA THR A 430 14.72 10.02 -15.00
C THR A 430 13.35 9.80 -15.63
N ASP A 431 12.41 9.28 -14.86
CA ASP A 431 11.00 9.05 -15.26
C ASP A 431 10.83 8.14 -16.49
N THR A 432 11.80 7.29 -16.78
CA THR A 432 11.70 6.22 -17.78
C THR A 432 11.77 4.84 -17.12
N GLU A 433 11.41 3.79 -17.86
CA GLU A 433 11.63 2.39 -17.44
C GLU A 433 13.11 2.03 -17.18
N LYS A 434 14.03 2.92 -17.58
CA LYS A 434 15.47 2.78 -17.38
C LYS A 434 15.98 3.52 -16.16
N ASP A 435 15.13 4.29 -15.49
CA ASP A 435 15.43 4.89 -14.21
C ASP A 435 15.74 3.77 -13.20
N ALA A 436 16.83 3.92 -12.44
CA ALA A 436 17.20 2.95 -11.42
C ALA A 436 16.23 2.94 -10.22
N HIS A 437 15.36 3.94 -10.12
CA HIS A 437 14.22 3.97 -9.23
C HIS A 437 12.93 3.45 -9.89
N SER A 438 12.95 3.04 -11.16
CA SER A 438 11.81 2.35 -11.75
C SER A 438 11.72 0.91 -11.21
N PRO A 439 10.53 0.27 -11.24
CA PRO A 439 10.39 -1.13 -10.89
C PRO A 439 11.10 -2.07 -11.89
N LEU A 440 11.52 -1.57 -13.05
CA LEU A 440 12.22 -2.33 -14.08
C LEU A 440 13.73 -2.08 -13.95
N LYS A 441 14.48 -3.16 -13.79
CA LYS A 441 15.91 -3.09 -13.54
C LYS A 441 16.66 -2.65 -14.80
N TYR A 442 17.38 -1.53 -14.71
CA TYR A 442 18.26 -1.08 -15.78
C TYR A 442 19.61 -0.59 -15.22
N GLY A 443 20.70 -0.97 -15.90
CA GLY A 443 22.05 -0.57 -15.53
C GLY A 443 22.78 -1.52 -14.55
N GLY A 444 24.09 -1.32 -14.44
CA GLY A 444 25.00 -2.02 -13.53
C GLY A 444 26.20 -1.11 -13.23
N LEU A 445 27.23 -1.55 -12.51
CA LEU A 445 28.30 -0.65 -12.01
C LEU A 445 29.24 -0.02 -13.07
N LYS A 446 28.82 0.11 -14.34
CA LYS A 446 29.64 0.61 -15.46
C LYS A 446 29.81 2.13 -15.45
N ASN A 447 28.91 2.90 -14.82
CA ASN A 447 28.96 4.37 -14.75
C ASN A 447 29.78 4.91 -13.57
N VAL A 448 30.54 4.06 -12.87
CA VAL A 448 31.34 4.40 -11.67
C VAL A 448 32.77 3.84 -11.72
N GLU A 449 33.34 3.70 -12.92
CA GLU A 449 34.73 3.25 -13.11
C GLU A 449 35.76 4.16 -12.42
N ASP A 450 35.42 5.44 -12.23
CA ASP A 450 36.21 6.40 -11.45
C ASP A 450 36.32 6.01 -9.97
N MET A 451 35.26 5.46 -9.38
CA MET A 451 35.24 5.05 -7.97
C MET A 451 35.88 3.68 -7.77
N LYS A 452 35.71 2.76 -8.73
CA LYS A 452 36.33 1.41 -8.68
C LYS A 452 37.86 1.44 -8.66
N LYS A 453 38.47 2.50 -9.19
CA LYS A 453 39.92 2.72 -9.15
C LYS A 453 40.45 3.09 -7.77
N GLN A 454 39.58 3.43 -6.81
CA GLN A 454 39.99 3.88 -5.49
C GLN A 454 39.85 2.74 -4.47
N PRO A 455 40.96 2.26 -3.85
CA PRO A 455 40.92 1.13 -2.93
C PRO A 455 39.97 1.32 -1.75
N PHE A 456 39.85 2.54 -1.24
CA PHE A 456 38.98 2.84 -0.11
C PHE A 456 37.49 2.60 -0.41
N TYR A 457 36.99 3.03 -1.57
CA TYR A 457 35.58 2.79 -1.92
C TYR A 457 35.30 1.33 -2.25
N VAL A 458 36.28 0.62 -2.81
CA VAL A 458 36.20 -0.82 -3.03
C VAL A 458 36.17 -1.57 -1.70
N PHE A 459 36.99 -1.18 -0.73
CA PHE A 459 36.95 -1.69 0.64
C PHE A 459 35.56 -1.50 1.25
N LEU A 460 35.06 -0.25 1.28
CA LEU A 460 33.72 0.05 1.83
C LEU A 460 32.60 -0.71 1.11
N HIS A 461 32.73 -0.97 -0.18
CA HIS A 461 31.77 -1.78 -0.93
C HIS A 461 31.76 -3.25 -0.47
N HIS A 462 32.92 -3.85 -0.25
CA HIS A 462 33.02 -5.25 0.19
C HIS A 462 32.65 -5.44 1.66
N THR A 463 32.90 -4.43 2.51
CA THR A 463 32.64 -4.51 3.96
C THR A 463 31.37 -3.78 4.39
N PHE A 464 30.58 -3.27 3.45
CA PHE A 464 29.43 -2.38 3.70
C PHE A 464 28.55 -2.82 4.89
N MET A 465 28.05 -4.06 4.86
CA MET A 465 27.16 -4.58 5.91
C MET A 465 27.83 -4.71 7.28
N LEU A 466 29.14 -5.02 7.30
CA LEU A 466 29.89 -5.23 8.53
C LEU A 466 29.91 -3.96 9.39
N HIS A 467 30.05 -2.79 8.77
CA HIS A 467 30.12 -1.51 9.49
C HIS A 467 28.84 -1.23 10.28
N SER A 468 27.68 -1.56 9.74
CA SER A 468 26.40 -1.38 10.44
C SER A 468 26.23 -2.36 11.60
N PHE A 469 26.69 -3.61 11.46
CA PHE A 469 26.69 -4.58 12.57
C PHE A 469 27.66 -4.17 13.68
N VAL A 470 28.84 -3.68 13.33
CA VAL A 470 29.82 -3.16 14.30
C VAL A 470 29.23 -1.96 15.05
N LEU A 471 28.60 -1.01 14.36
CA LEU A 471 27.93 0.12 15.00
C LEU A 471 26.81 -0.32 15.95
N ALA A 472 25.97 -1.28 15.52
CA ALA A 472 24.92 -1.84 16.37
C ALA A 472 25.48 -2.49 17.64
N GLY A 473 26.56 -3.26 17.51
CA GLY A 473 27.27 -3.86 18.64
C GLY A 473 27.85 -2.82 19.60
N ILE A 474 28.48 -1.76 19.08
CA ILE A 474 29.00 -0.64 19.88
C ILE A 474 27.86 0.07 20.63
N LEU A 475 26.76 0.40 19.94
CA LEU A 475 25.61 1.06 20.56
C LEU A 475 25.00 0.23 21.68
N TYR A 476 24.86 -1.08 21.46
CA TYR A 476 24.38 -2.00 22.49
C TYR A 476 25.35 -2.10 23.67
N ALA A 477 26.66 -2.18 23.42
CA ALA A 477 27.67 -2.23 24.48
C ALA A 477 27.68 -0.95 25.33
N VAL A 478 27.42 0.21 24.73
CA VAL A 478 27.47 1.51 25.41
C VAL A 478 26.17 1.85 26.15
N GLY A 479 25.01 1.56 25.56
CA GLY A 479 23.71 2.01 26.10
C GLY A 479 22.58 0.99 26.00
N GLY A 480 22.91 -0.29 25.81
CA GLY A 480 21.98 -1.40 25.84
C GLY A 480 20.88 -1.33 24.78
N LEU A 481 19.73 -1.90 25.10
CA LEU A 481 18.56 -1.93 24.22
C LEU A 481 18.03 -0.53 23.84
N PRO A 482 17.99 0.49 24.72
CA PRO A 482 17.61 1.84 24.32
C PRO A 482 18.43 2.38 23.15
N PHE A 483 19.76 2.24 23.18
CA PHE A 483 20.64 2.74 22.12
C PHE A 483 20.52 1.92 20.85
N LEU A 484 20.30 0.60 20.96
CA LEU A 484 20.06 -0.25 19.81
C LEU A 484 18.71 0.09 19.13
N VAL A 485 17.63 0.21 19.91
CA VAL A 485 16.28 0.51 19.39
C VAL A 485 16.24 1.89 18.75
N TRP A 486 16.76 2.92 19.41
CA TRP A 486 16.73 4.30 18.89
C TRP A 486 17.84 4.57 17.87
N GLY A 487 19.07 4.20 18.19
CA GLY A 487 20.25 4.48 17.36
C GLY A 487 20.37 3.59 16.11
N VAL A 488 19.71 2.43 16.07
CA VAL A 488 19.62 1.57 14.88
C VAL A 488 18.19 1.53 14.35
N GLY A 489 17.23 1.02 15.12
CA GLY A 489 15.84 0.83 14.67
C GLY A 489 15.17 2.11 14.19
N VAL A 490 14.85 3.03 15.12
CA VAL A 490 14.16 4.29 14.82
C VAL A 490 14.96 5.14 13.84
N ARG A 491 16.27 5.28 14.07
CA ARG A 491 17.16 6.05 13.20
C ARG A 491 17.11 5.58 11.75
N MET A 492 17.30 4.28 11.50
CA MET A 492 17.31 3.75 10.14
C MET A 492 15.94 3.90 9.48
N VAL A 493 14.84 3.63 10.20
CA VAL A 493 13.49 3.87 9.66
C VAL A 493 13.34 5.33 9.24
N VAL A 494 13.67 6.29 10.11
CA VAL A 494 13.53 7.72 9.81
C VAL A 494 14.41 8.15 8.64
N VAL A 495 15.70 7.80 8.64
CA VAL A 495 16.64 8.18 7.57
C VAL A 495 16.23 7.58 6.23
N PHE A 496 15.89 6.29 6.18
CA PHE A 496 15.41 5.66 4.95
C PHE A 496 14.18 6.36 4.40
N HIS A 497 13.18 6.62 5.24
CA HIS A 497 11.95 7.26 4.76
C HIS A 497 12.21 8.67 4.26
N ILE A 498 13.04 9.47 4.95
CA ILE A 498 13.40 10.82 4.50
C ILE A 498 14.08 10.76 3.11
N THR A 499 15.08 9.90 2.92
CA THR A 499 15.78 9.80 1.64
C THR A 499 14.86 9.29 0.52
N LEU A 500 14.02 8.31 0.81
CA LEU A 500 13.08 7.75 -0.16
C LEU A 500 11.99 8.74 -0.53
N PHE A 501 11.63 9.65 0.38
CA PHE A 501 10.68 10.73 0.12
C PHE A 501 11.22 11.79 -0.83
N VAL A 502 12.54 12.00 -0.89
CA VAL A 502 13.16 12.83 -1.94
C VAL A 502 12.87 12.25 -3.32
N ASN A 503 13.04 10.93 -3.49
CA ASN A 503 12.83 10.28 -4.77
C ASN A 503 11.35 10.14 -5.15
N SER A 504 10.44 9.96 -4.17
CA SER A 504 9.01 9.88 -4.47
C SER A 504 8.36 11.27 -4.50
N ALA A 505 8.33 11.98 -3.37
CA ALA A 505 7.60 13.24 -3.25
C ALA A 505 8.26 14.31 -4.11
N GLY A 506 9.59 14.31 -4.21
CA GLY A 506 10.34 15.21 -5.09
C GLY A 506 10.06 15.01 -6.58
N HIS A 507 9.40 13.94 -7.01
CA HIS A 507 8.94 13.73 -8.40
C HIS A 507 7.42 13.74 -8.56
N THR A 508 6.66 13.92 -7.47
CA THR A 508 5.19 13.89 -7.52
C THR A 508 4.54 15.15 -6.98
N TRP A 509 5.16 15.83 -6.01
CA TRP A 509 4.54 16.91 -5.25
C TRP A 509 5.45 18.13 -5.14
N GLY A 510 4.88 19.32 -5.22
CA GLY A 510 5.58 20.59 -5.10
C GLY A 510 5.42 21.44 -6.34
N TYR A 511 6.27 22.46 -6.47
CA TYR A 511 6.27 23.35 -7.64
C TYR A 511 7.51 23.10 -8.51
N GLN A 512 7.41 23.43 -9.80
CA GLN A 512 8.58 23.51 -10.68
C GLN A 512 8.98 24.97 -10.83
N THR A 513 10.26 25.25 -10.61
CA THR A 513 10.87 26.53 -10.95
C THR A 513 11.44 26.49 -12.37
N TRP A 514 11.92 25.32 -12.79
CA TRP A 514 12.60 25.10 -14.05
C TRP A 514 11.91 24.00 -14.86
N ASN A 515 11.90 24.16 -16.17
CA ASN A 515 11.48 23.11 -17.08
C ASN A 515 12.64 22.14 -17.33
N THR A 516 12.64 21.01 -16.61
CA THR A 516 13.70 19.98 -16.64
C THR A 516 13.40 18.83 -17.60
N GLY A 517 12.20 18.77 -18.18
CA GLY A 517 11.76 17.64 -19.01
C GLY A 517 11.36 16.38 -18.23
N ASP A 518 11.48 16.42 -16.90
CA ASP A 518 11.08 15.37 -15.96
C ASP A 518 10.01 15.87 -14.97
N LEU A 519 9.56 14.98 -14.08
CA LEU A 519 8.54 15.23 -13.08
C LEU A 519 9.11 15.79 -11.76
N SER A 520 10.37 16.19 -11.70
CA SER A 520 10.97 16.74 -10.47
C SER A 520 10.20 17.98 -9.96
N ARG A 521 10.15 18.19 -8.64
CA ARG A 521 9.39 19.20 -7.92
C ARG A 521 10.14 19.68 -6.66
N ASN A 522 9.95 20.94 -6.30
CA ASN A 522 10.49 21.54 -5.08
C ASN A 522 9.51 21.43 -3.90
N LEU A 523 10.00 20.96 -2.75
CA LEU A 523 9.27 20.77 -1.49
C LEU A 523 10.05 21.37 -0.31
N TRP A 524 9.57 22.50 0.20
CA TRP A 524 10.31 23.29 1.18
C TRP A 524 10.46 22.59 2.53
N TRP A 525 9.40 21.96 3.02
CA TRP A 525 9.43 21.25 4.30
C TRP A 525 10.27 19.96 4.19
N LEU A 526 10.37 19.37 3.00
CA LEU A 526 11.27 18.25 2.75
C LEU A 526 12.73 18.70 2.81
N GLY A 527 13.02 19.94 2.41
CA GLY A 527 14.33 20.55 2.58
C GLY A 527 14.77 20.60 4.05
N LEU A 528 13.85 20.79 4.99
CA LEU A 528 14.16 20.77 6.43
C LEU A 528 14.49 19.35 6.92
N LEU A 529 13.73 18.35 6.48
CA LEU A 529 13.88 16.97 6.92
C LEU A 529 15.07 16.28 6.26
N ALA A 530 15.28 16.52 4.96
CA ALA A 530 16.29 15.89 4.14
C ALA A 530 17.58 16.73 4.04
N LEU A 531 17.88 17.58 5.03
CA LEU A 531 19.11 18.38 5.09
C LEU A 531 19.41 19.15 3.79
N GLY A 532 18.35 19.66 3.19
CA GLY A 532 18.41 20.40 1.96
C GLY A 532 18.44 19.55 0.69
N GLU A 533 17.71 18.44 0.63
CA GLU A 533 17.48 17.72 -0.63
C GLU A 533 16.05 17.93 -1.18
N GLY A 534 15.25 18.78 -0.54
CA GLY A 534 13.87 19.07 -0.95
C GLY A 534 13.73 19.97 -2.18
N TRP A 535 14.79 20.64 -2.65
CA TRP A 535 14.77 21.46 -3.86
C TRP A 535 15.08 20.64 -5.12
N HIS A 536 14.29 19.59 -5.31
CA HIS A 536 14.57 18.54 -6.28
C HIS A 536 14.50 19.03 -7.74
N ASN A 537 13.55 19.91 -8.07
CA ASN A 537 13.46 20.47 -9.42
C ASN A 537 14.63 21.42 -9.74
N ASN A 538 15.09 22.19 -8.75
CA ASN A 538 16.28 23.02 -8.92
C ASN A 538 17.53 22.16 -9.14
N HIS A 539 17.64 21.08 -8.37
CA HIS A 539 18.71 20.11 -8.47
C HIS A 539 18.72 19.41 -9.85
N HIS A 540 17.57 18.94 -10.33
CA HIS A 540 17.45 18.34 -11.66
C HIS A 540 17.76 19.32 -12.79
N ALA A 541 17.49 20.62 -12.60
CA ALA A 541 17.86 21.66 -13.56
C ALA A 541 19.37 21.96 -13.59
N SER A 542 20.07 21.84 -12.46
CA SER A 542 21.51 22.10 -12.38
C SER A 542 22.19 21.31 -11.26
N ASN A 543 22.56 20.07 -11.55
CA ASN A 543 23.13 19.13 -10.58
C ASN A 543 24.60 19.40 -10.19
N THR A 544 25.35 20.18 -10.98
CA THR A 544 26.76 20.52 -10.70
C THR A 544 26.96 21.86 -9.99
N GLN A 545 25.93 22.69 -9.82
CA GLN A 545 26.07 24.04 -9.23
C GLN A 545 25.36 24.13 -7.88
N LEU A 546 26.14 24.20 -6.79
CA LEU A 546 25.65 24.26 -5.41
C LEU A 546 24.66 25.42 -5.15
N ASP A 547 24.91 26.59 -5.76
CA ASP A 547 24.11 27.80 -5.53
C ASP A 547 22.75 27.79 -6.24
N LYS A 548 22.64 27.06 -7.37
CA LYS A 548 21.41 26.99 -8.18
C LYS A 548 20.36 26.06 -7.60
N ALA A 549 20.78 25.06 -6.82
CA ALA A 549 19.88 24.18 -6.10
C ALA A 549 19.12 24.93 -4.98
N TRP A 550 19.72 25.96 -4.38
CA TRP A 550 19.26 26.54 -3.11
C TRP A 550 18.65 27.95 -3.16
N ASN A 551 19.05 28.78 -4.10
CA ASN A 551 18.49 30.12 -4.27
C ASN A 551 17.42 30.10 -5.35
N GLY A 552 16.14 30.23 -4.97
CA GLY A 552 15.01 30.43 -5.90
C GLY A 552 15.05 31.75 -6.68
N GLY A 553 16.25 32.25 -7.01
CA GLY A 553 16.50 33.49 -7.75
C GLY A 553 16.62 33.25 -9.25
N LYS A 554 16.04 34.18 -10.01
CA LYS A 554 16.13 34.25 -11.48
C LYS A 554 17.59 34.19 -11.95
N LEU A 555 17.82 33.44 -13.02
CA LEU A 555 19.06 33.48 -13.81
C LEU A 555 19.23 34.90 -14.39
N THR A 556 20.42 35.48 -14.22
CA THR A 556 20.98 36.47 -15.13
C THR A 556 21.92 35.79 -16.10
#